data_AF-K1UDT8-F1
#
_entry.id   AF-K1UDT8-F1
#
_cell.length_a   1.000
_cell.length_b   1.000
_cell.length_c   1.000
_cell.angle_alpha   90.00
_cell.angle_beta   90.00
_cell.angle_gamma   90.00
#
_symmetry.space_group_name_H-M   'P 1'
#
loop_
_entity.id
_entity.type
_entity.pdbx_description
1 polymer ?
#
loop_
_entity_poly.entity_id
_entity_poly.type
_entity_poly.pdbx_seq_one_letter_code
_entity_poly.pdbx_strand_id
1 'polypeptide(L)'
;MPINAVNLTGNVYPAGPKGDTGPANTLEIGTVEKGENASASITGEAPNQTLNLILPKGDKGEKGDTGETNSLSIGTVEKGTVPSATITGQAPNQILNLVLPKGDTGEKGEVGPRGEQGIQGNPGPINSIKIGRVEKGEEASVTIVGESPNQILNFVLPIGPKGIREKKETKDLKGNKEYKE
;
A
#
# COMPACT_ATOMS: atom_id res chain seq x y z
N MET A 1 64.99 133.63 4.11
CA MET A 1 63.91 133.80 5.10
C MET A 1 63.09 132.52 5.11
N PRO A 2 62.97 131.76 6.21
CA PRO A 2 62.08 130.60 6.24
C PRO A 2 60.63 131.06 6.41
N ILE A 3 59.72 130.41 5.66
CA ILE A 3 58.27 130.55 5.81
C ILE A 3 57.86 129.85 7.11
N ASN A 4 57.18 130.58 8.00
CA ASN A 4 56.53 130.01 9.16
C ASN A 4 55.37 129.12 8.70
N ALA A 5 55.53 127.81 8.86
CA ALA A 5 54.43 126.87 8.71
C ALA A 5 53.40 127.16 9.82
N VAL A 6 52.21 127.60 9.45
CA VAL A 6 51.06 127.63 10.35
C VAL A 6 50.73 126.16 10.66
N ASN A 7 51.07 125.73 11.87
CA ASN A 7 50.73 124.39 12.34
C ASN A 7 49.21 124.39 12.64
N LEU A 8 48.42 124.06 11.63
CA LEU A 8 46.97 123.92 11.74
C LEU A 8 46.69 122.59 12.46
N THR A 9 46.87 122.58 13.79
CA THR A 9 46.47 121.45 14.63
C THR A 9 44.95 121.48 14.75
N GLY A 10 44.27 120.98 13.71
CA GLY A 10 42.84 120.68 13.80
C GLY A 10 42.65 119.66 14.91
N ASN A 11 41.82 119.97 15.90
CA ASN A 11 41.48 119.04 16.95
C ASN A 11 40.90 117.77 16.33
N VAL A 12 41.64 116.66 16.40
CA VAL A 12 41.08 115.33 16.16
C VAL A 12 40.23 115.02 17.38
N TYR A 13 38.91 115.15 17.22
CA TYR A 13 37.99 114.76 18.28
C TYR A 13 38.11 113.23 18.49
N PRO A 14 38.21 112.76 19.73
CA PRO A 14 38.31 111.33 20.00
C PRO A 14 37.09 110.62 19.43
N ALA A 15 37.28 109.39 18.94
CA ALA A 15 36.16 108.53 18.57
C ALA A 15 35.17 108.46 19.76
N GLY A 16 33.88 108.60 19.46
CA GLY A 16 32.84 108.52 20.47
C GLY A 16 32.87 107.17 21.20
N PRO A 17 32.27 107.08 22.41
CA PRO A 17 32.21 105.83 23.14
C PRO A 17 31.56 104.74 22.28
N LYS A 18 32.04 103.50 22.41
CA LYS A 18 31.40 102.34 21.78
C LYS A 18 29.94 102.26 22.25
N GLY A 19 29.01 102.13 21.33
CA GLY A 19 27.60 101.94 21.66
C GLY A 19 27.35 100.67 22.46
N ASP A 20 26.28 100.65 23.24
CA ASP A 20 25.89 99.49 24.04
C ASP A 20 25.65 98.26 23.15
N THR A 21 25.85 97.07 23.72
CA THR A 21 25.58 95.82 23.02
C THR A 21 24.06 95.67 22.88
N GLY A 22 23.59 95.36 21.66
CA GLY A 22 22.17 95.15 21.40
C GLY A 22 21.60 93.95 22.18
N PRO A 23 20.26 93.88 22.34
CA PRO A 23 19.63 92.78 23.06
C PRO A 23 19.89 91.42 22.39
N ALA A 24 19.93 90.35 23.18
CA ALA A 24 20.07 88.99 22.66
C ALA A 24 18.78 88.55 21.96
N ASN A 25 18.92 87.82 20.84
CA ASN A 25 17.77 87.24 20.14
C ASN A 25 17.37 85.89 20.75
N THR A 26 16.07 85.67 20.86
CA THR A 26 15.43 84.41 21.27
C THR A 26 14.62 83.87 20.09
N LEU A 27 14.81 82.60 19.74
CA LEU A 27 14.01 81.91 18.73
C LEU A 27 13.15 80.83 19.39
N GLU A 28 11.86 80.84 19.06
CA GLU A 28 10.92 79.78 19.44
C GLU A 28 10.45 79.02 18.19
N ILE A 29 10.06 77.76 18.35
CA ILE A 29 9.49 76.97 17.26
C ILE A 29 8.04 77.38 17.04
N GLY A 30 7.71 77.75 15.80
CA GLY A 30 6.35 78.03 15.35
C GLY A 30 5.70 76.78 14.77
N THR A 31 5.46 76.79 13.47
CA THR A 31 4.83 75.66 12.77
C THR A 31 5.85 74.63 12.28
N VAL A 32 5.43 73.37 12.29
CA VAL A 32 6.11 72.26 11.60
C VAL A 32 5.09 71.60 10.69
N GLU A 33 5.17 71.92 9.40
CA GLU A 33 4.21 71.46 8.40
C GLU A 33 4.85 70.45 7.45
N LYS A 34 4.01 69.63 6.80
CA LYS A 34 4.48 68.71 5.77
C LYS A 34 4.52 69.41 4.42
N GLY A 35 5.62 69.29 3.69
CA GLY A 35 5.73 69.78 2.31
C GLY A 35 6.50 68.84 1.38
N GLU A 36 6.65 69.24 0.13
CA GLU A 36 7.43 68.47 -0.86
C GLU A 36 8.94 68.72 -0.70
N ASN A 37 9.31 69.98 -0.45
CA ASN A 37 10.70 70.39 -0.22
C ASN A 37 10.88 70.88 1.21
N ALA A 38 12.04 70.59 1.80
CA ALA A 38 12.40 71.13 3.11
C ALA A 38 12.59 72.65 3.02
N SER A 39 11.96 73.40 3.91
CA SER A 39 12.16 74.84 4.02
C SER A 39 12.06 75.34 5.46
N ALA A 40 12.64 76.51 5.69
CA ALA A 40 12.63 77.19 6.99
C ALA A 40 12.38 78.68 6.77
N SER A 41 11.57 79.29 7.64
CA SER A 41 11.35 80.74 7.65
C SER A 41 11.36 81.27 9.08
N ILE A 42 11.88 82.49 9.24
CA ILE A 42 11.86 83.19 10.52
C ILE A 42 10.87 84.35 10.40
N THR A 43 9.95 84.46 11.36
CA THR A 43 8.98 85.55 11.48
C THR A 43 9.14 86.25 12.84
N GLY A 44 8.53 87.42 12.99
CA GLY A 44 8.69 88.27 14.18
C GLY A 44 9.87 89.23 14.08
N GLU A 45 10.02 90.09 15.09
CA GLU A 45 11.10 91.08 15.18
C GLU A 45 11.99 90.79 16.38
N ALA A 46 13.26 91.22 16.31
CA ALA A 46 14.17 91.11 17.43
C ALA A 46 13.58 91.81 18.70
N PRO A 47 13.76 91.23 19.89
CA PRO A 47 14.58 90.04 20.16
C PRO A 47 13.86 88.70 19.94
N ASN A 48 12.53 88.66 19.94
CA ASN A 48 11.77 87.39 19.98
C ASN A 48 11.21 87.03 18.60
N GLN A 49 11.76 85.97 18.02
CA GLN A 49 11.43 85.53 16.67
C GLN A 49 10.94 84.08 16.68
N THR A 50 10.23 83.70 15.62
CA THR A 50 9.63 82.37 15.48
C THR A 50 10.20 81.67 14.26
N LEU A 51 10.75 80.46 14.44
CA LEU A 51 11.23 79.60 13.37
C LEU A 51 10.12 78.63 12.95
N ASN A 52 9.69 78.72 11.69
CA ASN A 52 8.72 77.81 11.07
C ASN A 52 9.46 76.87 10.11
N LEU A 53 9.02 75.62 10.06
CA LEU A 53 9.62 74.56 9.26
C LEU A 53 8.57 73.87 8.38
N ILE A 54 8.96 73.57 7.15
CA ILE A 54 8.25 72.64 6.28
C ILE A 54 9.17 71.46 6.04
N LEU A 55 8.71 70.24 6.36
CA LEU A 55 9.50 69.03 6.26
C LEU A 55 8.85 68.02 5.30
N PRO A 56 9.62 67.41 4.39
CA PRO A 56 9.12 66.32 3.56
C PRO A 56 8.94 65.04 4.35
N LYS A 57 8.06 64.17 3.84
CA LYS A 57 8.00 62.79 4.32
C LYS A 57 9.27 62.08 3.87
N GLY A 58 9.93 61.35 4.78
CA GLY A 58 10.99 60.44 4.40
C GLY A 58 10.50 59.38 3.41
N ASP A 59 11.44 58.86 2.61
CA ASP A 59 11.14 57.82 1.65
C ASP A 59 10.58 56.57 2.33
N LYS A 60 9.77 55.82 1.59
CA LYS A 60 9.32 54.52 2.07
C LYS A 60 10.54 53.61 2.22
N GLY A 61 10.64 52.93 3.35
CA GLY A 61 11.68 51.91 3.55
C GLY A 61 11.62 50.85 2.44
N GLU A 62 12.78 50.26 2.15
CA GLU A 62 12.88 49.17 1.18
C GLU A 62 11.97 48.01 1.56
N LYS A 63 11.47 47.30 0.54
CA LYS A 63 10.74 46.06 0.78
C LYS A 63 11.72 45.03 1.36
N GLY A 64 11.33 44.36 2.45
CA GLY A 64 12.13 43.26 2.99
C GLY A 64 12.28 42.11 1.99
N ASP A 65 13.35 41.33 2.17
CA ASP A 65 13.65 40.17 1.34
C ASP A 65 12.52 39.13 1.38
N THR A 66 12.33 38.42 0.27
CA THR A 66 11.41 37.29 0.24
C THR A 66 12.06 36.11 0.98
N GLY A 67 11.33 35.49 1.91
CA GLY A 67 11.81 34.32 2.62
C GLY A 67 12.07 33.13 1.68
N GLU A 68 12.95 32.22 2.10
CA GLU A 68 13.29 31.03 1.33
C GLU A 68 12.07 30.11 1.11
N THR A 69 11.95 29.54 -0.08
CA THR A 69 10.91 28.56 -0.42
C THR A 69 11.18 27.23 0.30
N ASN A 70 10.20 26.71 1.04
CA ASN A 70 10.29 25.38 1.63
C ASN A 70 10.11 24.27 0.58
N SER A 71 10.85 23.18 0.75
CA SER A 71 10.84 21.98 -0.08
C SER A 71 10.68 20.74 0.80
N LEU A 72 9.73 19.86 0.44
CA LEU A 72 9.48 18.60 1.13
C LEU A 72 9.60 17.46 0.12
N SER A 73 10.47 16.48 0.38
CA SER A 73 10.65 15.29 -0.45
C SER A 73 10.25 14.01 0.28
N ILE A 74 10.02 12.93 -0.46
CA ILE A 74 9.79 11.60 0.12
C ILE A 74 11.14 10.95 0.42
N GLY A 75 11.30 10.47 1.65
CA GLY A 75 12.45 9.68 2.10
C GLY A 75 12.15 8.19 2.05
N THR A 76 12.11 7.55 3.21
CA THR A 76 11.84 6.12 3.32
C THR A 76 10.34 5.81 3.27
N VAL A 77 10.01 4.69 2.63
CA VAL A 77 8.68 4.07 2.72
C VAL A 77 8.90 2.64 3.18
N GLU A 78 8.64 2.39 4.45
CA GLU A 78 8.87 1.12 5.10
C GLU A 78 7.56 0.38 5.37
N LYS A 79 7.66 -0.93 5.52
CA LYS A 79 6.52 -1.76 5.91
C LYS A 79 6.46 -1.90 7.44
N GLY A 80 5.32 -1.59 8.05
CA GLY A 80 5.11 -1.78 9.49
C GLY A 80 3.65 -2.01 9.85
N THR A 81 3.40 -2.67 10.98
CA THR A 81 2.02 -3.00 11.41
C THR A 81 1.23 -1.77 11.87
N VAL A 82 1.92 -0.76 12.41
CA VAL A 82 1.34 0.52 12.81
C VAL A 82 1.75 1.57 11.78
N PRO A 83 0.79 2.24 11.10
CA PRO A 83 1.12 3.32 10.17
C PRO A 83 1.70 4.52 10.91
N SER A 84 2.76 5.11 10.36
CA SER A 84 3.36 6.35 10.91
C SER A 84 3.97 7.23 9.83
N ALA A 85 4.06 8.52 10.12
CA ALA A 85 4.70 9.52 9.27
C ALA A 85 5.62 10.42 10.12
N THR A 86 6.85 10.61 9.66
CA THR A 86 7.85 11.44 10.37
C THR A 86 8.52 12.38 9.38
N ILE A 87 8.55 13.67 9.71
CA ILE A 87 9.33 14.65 8.96
C ILE A 87 10.70 14.82 9.64
N THR A 88 11.76 14.76 8.84
CA THR A 88 13.15 14.96 9.25
C THR A 88 13.81 16.07 8.42
N GLY A 89 14.94 16.60 8.87
CA GLY A 89 15.58 17.76 8.24
C GLY A 89 15.11 19.10 8.82
N GLN A 90 15.62 20.20 8.27
CA GLN A 90 15.27 21.56 8.68
C GLN A 90 14.87 22.39 7.45
N ALA A 91 14.08 23.44 7.66
CA ALA A 91 13.77 24.37 6.59
C ALA A 91 15.06 24.91 5.92
N PRO A 92 15.07 25.07 4.60
CA PRO A 92 13.93 24.85 3.71
C PRO A 92 13.72 23.38 3.30
N ASN A 93 14.72 22.50 3.42
CA ASN A 93 14.70 21.16 2.84
C ASN A 93 14.39 20.08 3.87
N GLN A 94 13.19 19.50 3.78
CA GLN A 94 12.68 18.51 4.70
C GLN A 94 12.36 17.19 3.98
N ILE A 95 12.35 16.09 4.73
CA ILE A 95 12.12 14.74 4.21
C ILE A 95 10.99 14.09 4.99
N LEU A 96 9.92 13.69 4.30
CA LEU A 96 8.81 12.90 4.83
C LEU A 96 9.11 11.41 4.70
N ASN A 97 9.17 10.71 5.82
CA ASN A 97 9.32 9.26 5.90
C ASN A 97 7.99 8.62 6.32
N LEU A 98 7.67 7.46 5.75
CA LEU A 98 6.42 6.76 5.96
C LEU A 98 6.67 5.30 6.38
N VAL A 99 5.82 4.81 7.28
CA VAL A 99 5.66 3.39 7.59
C VAL A 99 4.23 3.00 7.26
N LEU A 100 4.05 2.00 6.40
CA LEU A 100 2.75 1.58 5.90
C LEU A 100 2.50 0.08 6.16
N PRO A 101 1.28 -0.32 6.57
CA PRO A 101 0.92 -1.73 6.71
C PRO A 101 0.74 -2.42 5.37
N LYS A 102 0.84 -3.76 5.39
CA LYS A 102 0.38 -4.57 4.25
C LYS A 102 -1.14 -4.46 4.18
N GLY A 103 -1.67 -4.30 2.97
CA GLY A 103 -3.10 -4.52 2.75
C GLY A 103 -3.51 -5.95 3.12
N ASP A 104 -4.79 -6.13 3.38
CA ASP A 104 -5.36 -7.43 3.71
C ASP A 104 -5.17 -8.42 2.56
N THR A 105 -5.09 -9.70 2.90
CA THR A 105 -5.04 -10.76 1.88
C THR A 105 -6.41 -10.86 1.23
N GLY A 106 -6.46 -10.92 -0.10
CA GLY A 106 -7.71 -11.10 -0.83
C GLY A 106 -8.43 -12.40 -0.46
N GLU A 107 -9.74 -12.44 -0.70
CA GLU A 107 -10.54 -13.62 -0.46
C GLU A 107 -10.04 -14.82 -1.28
N LYS A 108 -10.10 -16.02 -0.68
CA LYS A 108 -9.78 -17.26 -1.39
C LYS A 108 -10.82 -17.49 -2.48
N GLY A 109 -10.36 -17.81 -3.70
CA GLY A 109 -11.27 -18.17 -4.80
C GLY A 109 -12.15 -19.37 -4.46
N GLU A 110 -13.32 -19.43 -5.09
CA GLU A 110 -14.27 -20.53 -4.93
C GLU A 110 -13.65 -21.88 -5.31
N VAL A 111 -14.13 -22.94 -4.67
CA VAL A 111 -13.73 -24.32 -5.02
C VAL A 111 -14.27 -24.64 -6.41
N GLY A 112 -13.42 -25.20 -7.28
CA GLY A 112 -13.84 -25.63 -8.62
C GLY A 112 -14.95 -26.68 -8.59
N PRO A 113 -15.70 -26.83 -9.70
CA PRO A 113 -16.78 -27.80 -9.77
C PRO A 113 -16.26 -29.22 -9.56
N ARG A 114 -17.12 -30.08 -9.00
CA ARG A 114 -16.86 -31.52 -8.90
C ARG A 114 -16.68 -32.10 -10.31
N GLY A 115 -15.66 -32.93 -10.50
CA GLY A 115 -15.44 -33.64 -11.76
C GLY A 115 -16.61 -34.56 -12.12
N GLU A 116 -16.78 -34.80 -13.43
CA GLU A 116 -17.82 -35.70 -13.93
C GLU A 116 -17.65 -37.13 -13.40
N GLN A 117 -18.77 -37.84 -13.24
CA GLN A 117 -18.75 -39.25 -12.86
C GLN A 117 -18.11 -40.08 -13.97
N GLY A 118 -17.22 -41.00 -13.60
CA GLY A 118 -16.61 -41.93 -14.56
C GLY A 118 -17.66 -42.85 -15.21
N ILE A 119 -17.42 -43.22 -16.47
CA ILE A 119 -18.25 -44.17 -17.19
C ILE A 119 -18.25 -45.54 -16.49
N GLN A 120 -19.38 -46.23 -16.52
CA GLN A 120 -19.48 -47.60 -16.02
C GLN A 120 -18.58 -48.53 -16.87
N GLY A 121 -17.85 -49.43 -16.22
CA GLY A 121 -17.05 -50.45 -16.91
C GLY A 121 -17.92 -51.46 -17.66
N ASN A 122 -17.38 -52.06 -18.72
CA ASN A 122 -18.05 -53.12 -19.48
C ASN A 122 -18.35 -54.34 -18.57
N PRO A 123 -19.48 -55.04 -18.78
CA PRO A 123 -19.73 -56.32 -18.13
C PRO A 123 -18.61 -57.33 -18.36
N GLY A 124 -18.30 -58.14 -17.34
CA GLY A 124 -17.34 -59.23 -17.47
C GLY A 124 -17.82 -60.36 -18.40
N PRO A 125 -16.92 -61.25 -18.86
CA PRO A 125 -17.29 -62.37 -19.73
C PRO A 125 -18.22 -63.36 -19.01
N ILE A 126 -19.15 -63.97 -19.76
CA ILE A 126 -20.05 -65.00 -19.24
C ILE A 126 -19.27 -66.30 -19.03
N ASN A 127 -19.38 -66.90 -17.84
CA ASN A 127 -18.80 -68.20 -17.54
C ASN A 127 -19.61 -69.35 -18.16
N SER A 128 -18.91 -70.35 -18.68
CA SER A 128 -19.45 -71.57 -19.28
C SER A 128 -18.78 -72.79 -18.65
N ILE A 129 -19.58 -73.75 -18.18
CA ILE A 129 -19.12 -75.05 -17.73
C ILE A 129 -19.69 -76.15 -18.63
N LYS A 130 -18.82 -77.05 -19.10
CA LYS A 130 -19.21 -78.19 -19.94
C LYS A 130 -18.90 -79.49 -19.21
N ILE A 131 -19.72 -80.52 -19.44
CA ILE A 131 -19.40 -81.87 -18.96
C ILE A 131 -18.32 -82.45 -19.86
N GLY A 132 -17.24 -82.94 -19.25
CA GLY A 132 -16.15 -83.60 -19.93
C GLY A 132 -16.27 -85.12 -19.83
N ARG A 133 -15.23 -85.74 -19.27
CA ARG A 133 -15.09 -87.18 -19.12
C ARG A 133 -15.99 -87.68 -17.98
N VAL A 134 -16.71 -88.77 -18.23
CA VAL A 134 -17.47 -89.51 -17.20
C VAL A 134 -16.98 -90.94 -17.20
N GLU A 135 -16.43 -91.37 -16.07
CA GLU A 135 -15.77 -92.68 -15.94
C GLU A 135 -16.31 -93.51 -14.79
N LYS A 136 -16.01 -94.81 -14.80
CA LYS A 136 -16.23 -95.69 -13.67
C LYS A 136 -15.03 -95.67 -12.72
N GLY A 137 -15.27 -95.65 -11.41
CA GLY A 137 -14.23 -95.80 -10.39
C GLY A 137 -14.75 -96.52 -9.15
N GLU A 138 -13.89 -96.75 -8.17
CA GLU A 138 -14.30 -97.31 -6.87
C GLU A 138 -14.95 -96.24 -5.98
N GLU A 139 -14.43 -95.02 -6.03
CA GLU A 139 -14.94 -93.86 -5.32
C GLU A 139 -15.53 -92.82 -6.28
N ALA A 140 -16.61 -92.16 -5.85
CA ALA A 140 -17.19 -91.05 -6.60
C ALA A 140 -16.28 -89.82 -6.48
N SER A 141 -15.89 -89.21 -7.60
CA SER A 141 -15.15 -87.94 -7.57
C SER A 141 -15.55 -87.02 -8.72
N VAL A 142 -15.33 -85.73 -8.52
CA VAL A 142 -15.60 -84.69 -9.51
C VAL A 142 -14.39 -83.75 -9.55
N THR A 143 -13.91 -83.45 -10.75
CA THR A 143 -12.80 -82.50 -10.96
C THR A 143 -13.20 -81.44 -11.98
N ILE A 144 -12.85 -80.19 -11.68
CA ILE A 144 -12.98 -79.07 -12.61
C ILE A 144 -11.60 -78.76 -13.16
N VAL A 145 -11.51 -78.66 -14.49
CA VAL A 145 -10.29 -78.24 -15.19
C VAL A 145 -10.59 -77.05 -16.10
N GLY A 146 -9.57 -76.26 -16.41
CA GLY A 146 -9.69 -75.01 -17.18
C GLY A 146 -9.85 -73.77 -16.32
N GLU A 147 -9.76 -72.61 -16.95
CA GLU A 147 -9.86 -71.30 -16.30
C GLU A 147 -11.09 -70.52 -16.80
N SER A 148 -11.56 -69.58 -15.99
CA SER A 148 -12.67 -68.69 -16.36
C SER A 148 -12.38 -68.01 -17.72
N PRO A 149 -13.35 -67.92 -18.65
CA PRO A 149 -14.74 -68.32 -18.49
C PRO A 149 -15.05 -69.78 -18.84
N ASN A 150 -14.12 -70.57 -19.38
CA ASN A 150 -14.45 -71.89 -19.95
C ASN A 150 -13.88 -73.03 -19.11
N GLN A 151 -14.76 -73.75 -18.41
CA GLN A 151 -14.39 -74.81 -17.48
C GLN A 151 -15.02 -76.14 -17.89
N ILE A 152 -14.36 -77.24 -17.56
CA ILE A 152 -14.82 -78.60 -17.86
C ILE A 152 -14.95 -79.39 -16.56
N LEU A 153 -16.12 -79.98 -16.34
CA LEU A 153 -16.46 -80.81 -15.18
C LEU A 153 -16.35 -82.28 -15.56
N ASN A 154 -15.41 -83.00 -14.97
CA ASN A 154 -15.21 -84.43 -15.18
C ASN A 154 -15.71 -85.22 -13.95
N PHE A 155 -16.28 -86.40 -14.18
CA PHE A 155 -16.85 -87.28 -13.17
C PHE A 155 -16.18 -88.65 -13.18
N VAL A 156 -15.99 -89.20 -11.99
CA VAL A 156 -15.78 -90.63 -11.75
C VAL A 156 -16.94 -91.12 -10.90
N LEU A 157 -17.66 -92.15 -11.36
CA LEU A 157 -18.86 -92.67 -10.74
C LEU A 157 -18.65 -94.13 -10.30
N PRO A 158 -19.06 -94.52 -9.09
CA PRO A 158 -18.99 -95.91 -8.65
C PRO A 158 -20.00 -96.79 -9.36
N ILE A 159 -19.61 -98.04 -9.64
CA ILE A 159 -20.52 -99.05 -10.20
C ILE A 159 -21.23 -99.77 -9.07
N GLY A 160 -22.55 -99.61 -9.00
CA GLY A 160 -23.38 -100.40 -8.09
C GLY A 160 -23.36 -101.90 -8.43
N PRO A 161 -23.65 -102.78 -7.46
CA PRO A 161 -23.71 -104.22 -7.71
C PRO A 161 -24.69 -104.53 -8.85
N LYS A 162 -24.27 -105.40 -9.79
CA LYS A 162 -25.07 -105.78 -10.96
C LYS A 162 -26.37 -106.45 -10.49
N GLY A 163 -27.52 -105.86 -10.85
CA GLY A 163 -28.84 -106.40 -10.45
C GLY A 163 -29.05 -107.83 -10.95
N ILE A 164 -29.58 -108.68 -10.06
CA ILE A 164 -29.94 -110.07 -10.39
C ILE A 164 -31.29 -110.05 -11.12
N ARG A 165 -31.38 -110.69 -12.30
CA ARG A 165 -32.66 -110.88 -13.00
C ARG A 165 -33.33 -112.13 -12.44
N GLU A 166 -34.47 -111.99 -11.75
CA GLU A 166 -35.25 -113.13 -11.29
C GLU A 166 -35.94 -113.84 -12.47
N LYS A 167 -35.77 -115.17 -12.61
CA LYS A 167 -36.53 -116.00 -13.56
C LYS A 167 -37.97 -116.17 -13.03
N LYS A 168 -38.97 -115.90 -13.88
CA LYS A 168 -40.40 -116.14 -13.59
C LYS A 168 -40.68 -117.64 -13.41
N GLU A 169 -41.28 -118.05 -12.28
CA GLU A 169 -41.95 -119.34 -12.15
C GLU A 169 -43.32 -119.29 -12.87
N THR A 170 -43.56 -120.24 -13.77
CA THR A 170 -44.90 -120.53 -14.33
C THR A 170 -45.36 -121.89 -13.83
N LYS A 171 -46.50 -121.95 -13.13
CA LYS A 171 -47.16 -123.20 -12.73
C LYS A 171 -48.11 -123.67 -13.83
N ASP A 172 -48.19 -124.97 -14.07
CA ASP A 172 -49.18 -125.55 -14.98
C ASP A 172 -50.57 -125.66 -14.32
N LEU A 173 -51.61 -125.85 -15.15
CA LEU A 173 -53.03 -125.88 -14.73
C LEU A 173 -53.43 -127.10 -13.87
N LYS A 174 -52.46 -127.92 -13.43
CA LYS A 174 -52.70 -129.06 -12.52
C LYS A 174 -51.84 -129.02 -11.25
N GLY A 175 -51.12 -127.93 -11.02
CA GLY A 175 -50.49 -127.64 -9.73
C GLY A 175 -49.22 -128.44 -9.43
N ASN A 176 -48.61 -129.11 -10.42
CA ASN A 176 -47.34 -129.80 -10.24
C ASN A 176 -46.17 -128.87 -10.61
N LYS A 177 -45.13 -128.86 -9.77
CA LYS A 177 -43.90 -128.08 -10.04
C LYS A 177 -43.06 -128.81 -11.08
N GLU A 178 -42.97 -128.28 -12.28
CA GLU A 178 -41.97 -128.70 -13.27
C GLU A 178 -40.73 -127.80 -13.11
N TYR A 179 -39.70 -128.30 -12.41
CA TYR A 179 -38.38 -127.69 -12.48
C TYR A 179 -37.69 -128.28 -13.70
N LYS A 180 -37.62 -127.52 -14.80
CA LYS A 180 -36.68 -127.84 -15.89
C LYS A 180 -35.29 -127.40 -15.43
N GLU A 181 -34.33 -128.32 -15.51
CA GLU A 181 -32.89 -128.00 -15.39
C GLU A 181 -32.50 -126.82 -16.29
#